data_AF-A0A6F9WTE8-F1
#
_entry.id   AF-A0A6F9WTE8-F1
#
_cell.length_a   1.000
_cell.length_b   1.000
_cell.length_c   1.000
_cell.angle_alpha   90.00
_cell.angle_beta   90.00
_cell.angle_gamma   90.00
#
_symmetry.space_group_name_H-M   'P 1'
#
loop_
_entity.id
_entity.type
_entity.pdbx_description
1 polymer ?
#
loop_
_entity_poly.entity_id
_entity_poly.type
_entity_poly.pdbx_seq_one_letter_code
_entity_poly.pdbx_strand_id
1 'polypeptide(L)'
;MRMGFQVESRDGYFHQYEAFGVYGLPWEWHTDEGWGLLPVANASLGVLHGRERTGVIGMIGTALVFEKSGCGLKPEMGINVNLLDRRHFDDKLFGSILQLGAYVGLSYHLEPGLVLSYHLQHISNGHVFYSQDTPNPGLDMHMFGVSWSF
;
A
#
# COMPACT_ATOMS: atom_id res chain seq x y z
N MET A 1 11.32 1.47 -4.23
CA MET A 1 10.76 2.71 -3.66
C MET A 1 9.38 2.96 -4.25
N ARG A 2 8.47 3.54 -3.48
CA ARG A 2 7.12 3.88 -3.92
C ARG A 2 6.80 5.31 -3.55
N MET A 3 6.07 6.00 -4.41
CA MET A 3 5.55 7.33 -4.16
C MET A 3 4.06 7.37 -4.45
N GLY A 4 3.32 8.24 -3.79
CA GLY A 4 1.91 8.40 -4.09
C GLY A 4 1.36 9.77 -3.78
N PHE A 5 0.19 10.03 -4.32
CA PHE A 5 -0.58 11.24 -4.09
C PHE A 5 -2.03 10.90 -3.83
N GLN A 6 -2.70 11.75 -3.07
CA GLN A 6 -4.09 11.54 -2.70
C GLN A 6 -5.01 11.51 -3.92
N VAL A 7 -5.94 10.55 -3.94
CA VAL A 7 -7.07 10.54 -4.87
C VAL A 7 -7.96 11.73 -4.52
N GLU A 8 -8.15 12.65 -5.48
CA GLU A 8 -9.00 13.85 -5.48
C GLU A 8 -9.62 14.27 -4.12
N SER A 9 -9.27 15.47 -3.64
CA SER A 9 -9.66 15.94 -2.30
C SER A 9 -10.14 17.40 -2.32
N ARG A 10 -11.21 17.67 -1.57
CA ARG A 10 -11.65 19.04 -1.25
C ARG A 10 -10.90 19.65 -0.06
N ASP A 11 -10.28 18.82 0.79
CA ASP A 11 -9.84 19.18 2.14
C ASP A 11 -8.33 18.96 2.38
N GLY A 12 -7.50 19.08 1.33
CA GLY A 12 -6.03 19.03 1.44
C GLY A 12 -5.37 18.12 0.41
N TYR A 13 -4.02 18.15 0.36
CA TYR A 13 -3.21 17.35 -0.55
C TYR A 13 -2.21 16.52 0.27
N PHE A 14 -2.25 15.19 0.11
CA PHE A 14 -1.29 14.28 0.72
C PHE A 14 -0.36 13.66 -0.33
N HIS A 15 0.92 13.57 0.01
CA HIS A 15 1.91 12.78 -0.72
C HIS A 15 2.54 11.74 0.22
N GLN A 16 2.84 10.56 -0.30
CA GLN A 16 3.56 9.52 0.44
C GLN A 16 4.81 9.11 -0.32
N TYR A 17 5.90 8.87 0.39
CA TYR A 17 7.15 8.36 -0.17
C TYR A 17 7.70 7.27 0.74
N GLU A 18 7.97 6.09 0.21
CA GLU A 18 8.37 4.95 1.02
C GLU A 18 9.44 4.07 0.34
N ALA A 19 10.33 3.52 1.16
CA ALA A 19 11.07 2.32 0.83
C ALA A 19 10.19 1.12 1.20
N PHE A 20 10.14 0.12 0.35
CA PHE A 20 9.32 -1.07 0.57
C PHE A 20 10.07 -2.33 0.18
N GLY A 21 9.66 -3.44 0.79
CA GLY A 21 10.08 -4.79 0.45
C GLY A 21 8.87 -5.71 0.31
N VAL A 22 8.98 -6.69 -0.58
CA VAL A 22 7.98 -7.75 -0.77
C VAL A 22 8.71 -9.07 -0.70
N TYR A 23 8.15 -10.03 0.02
CA TYR A 23 8.70 -11.36 0.22
C TYR A 23 7.64 -12.40 -0.16
N GLY A 24 7.98 -13.27 -1.11
CA GLY A 24 7.16 -14.42 -1.49
C GLY A 24 7.07 -15.41 -0.34
N LEU A 25 5.86 -15.77 0.06
CA LEU A 25 5.64 -16.79 1.08
C LEU A 25 5.76 -18.19 0.47
N PRO A 26 6.07 -19.23 1.25
CA PRO A 26 6.34 -20.57 0.73
C PRO A 26 5.11 -21.31 0.21
N TRP A 27 3.92 -20.70 0.31
CA TRP A 27 2.69 -21.26 -0.23
C TRP A 27 2.48 -20.67 -1.60
N GLU A 28 2.38 -21.52 -2.61
CA GLU A 28 2.05 -21.10 -3.98
C GLU A 28 1.09 -22.12 -4.57
N TRP A 29 0.14 -21.64 -5.36
CA TRP A 29 -0.76 -22.50 -6.10
C TRP A 29 -0.59 -22.24 -7.58
N HIS A 30 -0.29 -23.31 -8.32
CA HIS A 30 -0.09 -23.27 -9.75
C HIS A 30 -1.02 -24.26 -10.44
N THR A 31 -1.52 -23.90 -11.62
CA THR A 31 -2.27 -24.80 -12.49
C THR A 31 -1.41 -25.24 -13.67
N ASP A 32 -1.73 -26.38 -14.27
CA ASP A 32 -1.04 -26.87 -15.48
C ASP A 32 -1.18 -25.90 -16.67
N GLU A 33 -2.21 -25.06 -16.66
CA GLU A 33 -2.43 -24.00 -17.64
C GLU A 33 -1.48 -22.81 -17.42
N GLY A 34 -0.66 -22.81 -16.36
CA GLY A 34 0.33 -21.78 -16.05
C GLY A 34 -0.22 -20.57 -15.30
N TRP A 35 -1.37 -20.70 -14.63
CA TRP A 35 -1.86 -19.68 -13.69
C TRP A 35 -1.25 -19.90 -12.31
N GLY A 36 -0.82 -18.81 -11.67
CA GLY A 36 -0.25 -18.81 -10.33
C GLY A 36 -1.00 -17.87 -9.38
N LEU A 37 -1.09 -18.27 -8.11
CA LEU A 37 -1.52 -17.44 -7.00
C LEU A 37 -0.48 -17.47 -5.89
N LEU A 38 0.11 -16.31 -5.59
CA LEU A 38 1.24 -16.17 -4.70
C LEU A 38 0.90 -15.24 -3.53
N PRO A 39 0.68 -15.79 -2.33
CA PRO A 39 0.78 -15.07 -1.08
C PRO A 39 2.14 -14.40 -0.92
N VAL A 40 2.11 -13.12 -0.56
CA VAL A 40 3.32 -12.35 -0.25
C VAL A 40 3.16 -11.61 1.06
N ALA A 41 4.26 -11.41 1.78
CA ALA A 41 4.37 -10.44 2.86
C ALA A 41 4.97 -9.15 2.31
N ASN A 42 4.49 -8.00 2.77
CA ASN A 42 5.02 -6.70 2.38
C ASN A 42 5.25 -5.82 3.62
N ALA A 43 6.27 -4.99 3.54
CA ALA A 43 6.55 -3.98 4.56
C ALA A 43 7.07 -2.71 3.90
N SER A 44 6.77 -1.56 4.48
CA SER A 44 7.32 -0.28 4.05
C SER A 44 7.64 0.63 5.23
N LEU A 45 8.56 1.56 4.99
CA LEU A 45 8.86 2.68 5.86
C LEU A 45 9.04 3.93 5.00
N GLY A 46 8.39 5.00 5.41
CA GLY A 46 8.32 6.20 4.61
C GLY A 46 7.85 7.42 5.36
N VAL A 47 7.51 8.43 4.59
CA VAL A 47 6.96 9.69 5.06
C VAL A 47 5.61 9.95 4.41
N LEU A 48 4.70 10.50 5.20
CA LEU A 48 3.43 11.04 4.75
C LEU A 48 3.51 12.57 4.89
N HIS A 49 3.41 13.27 3.77
CA HIS A 49 3.49 14.71 3.67
C HIS A 49 2.08 15.27 3.46
N GLY A 50 1.57 16.02 4.43
CA GLY A 50 0.39 16.86 4.30
C GLY A 50 0.78 18.29 3.91
N ARG A 51 -0.17 19.23 3.99
CA ARG A 51 0.00 20.61 3.48
C ARG A 51 1.15 21.39 4.14
N GLU A 52 1.31 21.29 5.46
CA GLU A 52 2.34 22.00 6.22
C GLU A 52 3.14 21.06 7.14
N ARG A 53 2.66 19.83 7.36
CA ARG A 53 3.29 18.83 8.23
C ARG A 53 3.68 17.55 7.50
N THR A 54 4.87 17.08 7.82
CA THR A 54 5.36 15.75 7.44
C THR A 54 5.41 14.85 8.68
N GLY A 55 5.02 13.59 8.51
CA GLY A 55 5.10 12.54 9.52
C GLY A 55 5.70 11.27 8.93
N VAL A 56 6.03 10.33 9.80
CA VAL A 56 6.54 9.01 9.43
C VAL A 56 5.39 8.02 9.35
N ILE A 57 5.43 7.14 8.34
CA ILE A 57 4.50 6.03 8.19
C ILE A 57 5.29 4.73 8.00
N GLY A 58 4.96 3.73 8.81
CA GLY A 58 5.42 2.36 8.64
C GLY A 58 4.24 1.46 8.29
N MET A 59 4.46 0.43 7.49
CA MET A 59 3.44 -0.50 7.06
C MET A 59 3.95 -1.94 7.13
N ILE A 60 3.07 -2.85 7.56
CA ILE A 60 3.24 -4.29 7.39
C ILE A 60 1.93 -4.89 6.90
N GLY A 61 2.01 -5.81 5.96
CA GLY A 61 0.84 -6.41 5.36
C GLY A 61 1.11 -7.69 4.61
N THR A 62 0.03 -8.20 4.03
CA THR A 62 0.06 -9.36 3.15
C THR A 62 -0.74 -9.06 1.90
N ALA A 63 -0.44 -9.79 0.83
CA ALA A 63 -1.17 -9.67 -0.42
C ALA A 63 -1.22 -11.00 -1.16
N LEU A 64 -2.13 -11.07 -2.13
CA LEU A 64 -2.20 -12.11 -3.12
C LEU A 64 -1.81 -11.52 -4.47
N VAL A 65 -0.84 -12.14 -5.12
CA VAL A 65 -0.38 -11.80 -6.46
C VAL A 65 -0.87 -12.88 -7.42
N PHE A 66 -1.57 -12.47 -8.46
CA PHE A 66 -2.00 -13.33 -9.54
C PHE A 66 -0.99 -13.25 -10.67
N GLU A 67 -0.57 -14.39 -11.19
CA GLU A 67 0.35 -14.44 -12.32
C GLU A 67 -0.08 -15.42 -13.39
N LYS A 68 0.44 -15.19 -14.59
CA LYS A 68 0.28 -16.07 -15.74
C LYS A 68 1.64 -16.28 -16.39
N SER A 69 1.99 -17.54 -16.62
CA SER A 69 3.23 -17.92 -17.31
C SER A 69 3.35 -17.18 -18.66
N GLY A 70 4.50 -16.53 -18.89
CA GLY A 70 4.76 -15.72 -20.08
C GLY A 70 4.13 -14.32 -20.08
N CYS A 71 3.43 -13.93 -19.01
CA CYS A 71 2.87 -12.59 -18.85
C CYS A 71 3.62 -11.84 -17.73
N GLY A 72 4.24 -10.71 -18.07
CA GLY A 72 4.90 -9.85 -17.08
C GLY A 72 3.93 -9.06 -16.20
N LEU A 73 2.65 -8.97 -16.56
CA LEU A 73 1.63 -8.23 -15.82
C LEU A 73 1.02 -9.11 -14.72
N LYS A 74 1.10 -8.65 -13.48
CA LYS A 74 0.61 -9.34 -12.29
C LYS A 74 -0.35 -8.46 -11.49
N PRO A 75 -1.67 -8.75 -11.53
CA PRO A 75 -2.63 -8.13 -10.63
C PRO A 75 -2.37 -8.55 -9.18
N GLU A 76 -2.60 -7.63 -8.25
CA GLU A 76 -2.42 -7.89 -6.83
C GLU A 76 -3.47 -7.19 -5.98
N MET A 77 -3.75 -7.77 -4.82
CA MET A 77 -4.61 -7.17 -3.80
C MET A 77 -4.07 -7.50 -2.43
N GLY A 78 -4.11 -6.54 -1.52
CA GLY A 78 -3.51 -6.70 -0.20
C GLY A 78 -4.22 -5.93 0.89
N ILE A 79 -3.92 -6.34 2.11
CA ILE A 79 -4.34 -5.69 3.34
C ILE A 79 -3.12 -5.41 4.20
N ASN A 80 -3.16 -4.34 4.97
CA ASN A 80 -2.04 -3.93 5.79
C ASN A 80 -2.47 -3.18 7.04
N VAL A 81 -1.53 -3.07 7.96
CA VAL A 81 -1.59 -2.21 9.13
C VAL A 81 -0.54 -1.13 8.95
N ASN A 82 -0.95 0.12 9.09
CA ASN A 82 -0.11 1.29 8.98
C ASN A 82 0.01 1.94 10.36
N LEU A 83 1.23 2.32 10.72
CA LEU A 83 1.55 3.05 11.94
C LEU A 83 2.11 4.41 11.56
N LEU A 84 1.40 5.45 11.99
CA LEU A 84 1.80 6.84 11.85
C LEU A 84 2.54 7.29 13.11
N ASP A 85 3.54 8.17 13.00
CA ASP A 85 4.15 8.80 14.19
C ASP A 85 3.22 9.83 14.86
N ARG A 86 2.18 10.27 14.13
CA ARG A 86 1.21 11.26 14.56
C ARG A 86 -0.14 11.01 13.91
N ARG A 87 -1.21 11.47 14.56
CA ARG A 87 -2.58 11.37 14.04
C ARG A 87 -3.11 12.66 13.40
N HIS A 88 -2.37 13.77 13.50
CA HIS A 88 -2.83 15.08 13.06
C HIS A 88 -1.86 15.70 12.06
N PHE A 89 -2.35 15.87 10.83
CA PHE A 89 -1.68 16.51 9.71
C PHE A 89 -2.53 17.72 9.29
N ASP A 90 -2.29 18.86 9.93
CA ASP A 90 -2.93 20.15 9.68
C ASP A 90 -4.47 20.14 9.64
N ASP A 91 -5.04 20.02 8.45
CA ASP A 91 -6.49 19.96 8.20
C ASP A 91 -7.09 18.58 8.46
N LYS A 92 -6.26 17.53 8.54
CA LYS A 92 -6.71 16.15 8.68
C LYS A 92 -6.31 15.53 10.01
N LEU A 93 -7.32 15.14 10.79
CA LEU A 93 -7.18 14.35 12.01
C LEU A 93 -7.60 12.89 11.72
N PHE A 94 -6.63 11.98 11.62
CA PHE A 94 -6.83 10.55 11.37
C PHE A 94 -7.46 9.78 12.54
N GLY A 95 -7.67 10.45 13.68
CA GLY A 95 -8.22 9.89 14.93
C GLY A 95 -7.25 9.02 15.71
N SER A 96 -6.46 8.20 15.02
CA SER A 96 -5.50 7.25 15.58
C SER A 96 -4.19 7.23 14.81
N ILE A 97 -3.14 6.76 15.47
CA ILE A 97 -1.85 6.48 14.82
C ILE A 97 -1.85 5.13 14.09
N LEU A 98 -2.72 4.19 14.50
CA LEU A 98 -2.89 2.91 13.83
C LEU A 98 -4.01 3.03 12.80
N GLN A 99 -3.72 2.72 11.54
CA GLN A 99 -4.69 2.70 10.44
C GLN A 99 -4.67 1.31 9.79
N LEU A 100 -5.83 0.77 9.46
CA LEU A 100 -5.96 -0.39 8.57
C LEU A 100 -5.92 0.11 7.14
N GLY A 101 -5.33 -0.69 6.25
CA GLY A 101 -5.32 -0.39 4.83
C GLY A 101 -5.63 -1.57 3.96
N ALA A 102 -6.09 -1.27 2.77
CA ALA A 102 -6.31 -2.21 1.70
C ALA A 102 -5.89 -1.58 0.38
N TYR A 103 -5.43 -2.40 -0.56
CA TYR A 103 -5.12 -1.95 -1.90
C TYR A 103 -5.47 -2.98 -2.96
N VAL A 104 -5.70 -2.47 -4.15
CA VAL A 104 -5.69 -3.24 -5.40
C VAL A 104 -4.66 -2.63 -6.33
N GLY A 105 -3.97 -3.47 -7.09
CA GLY A 105 -2.80 -3.04 -7.83
C GLY A 105 -2.48 -3.89 -9.04
N LEU A 106 -1.54 -3.37 -9.81
CA LEU A 106 -0.92 -4.03 -10.94
C LEU A 106 0.58 -3.83 -10.83
N SER A 107 1.34 -4.90 -11.03
CA SER A 107 2.78 -4.84 -11.24
C SER A 107 3.14 -5.38 -12.62
N TYR A 108 4.18 -4.82 -13.22
CA TYR A 108 4.74 -5.26 -14.49
C TYR A 108 6.21 -5.61 -14.29
N HIS A 109 6.54 -6.87 -14.52
CA HIS A 109 7.86 -7.43 -14.38
C HIS A 109 8.58 -7.40 -15.74
N LEU A 110 9.63 -6.59 -15.84
CA LEU A 110 10.52 -6.51 -16.98
C LEU A 110 11.77 -7.35 -16.73
N GLU A 111 12.27 -8.00 -17.76
CA GLU A 111 13.61 -8.61 -17.72
C GLU A 111 14.68 -7.50 -17.66
N PRO A 112 15.74 -7.63 -16.85
CA PRO A 112 16.13 -8.81 -16.05
C PRO A 112 15.75 -8.75 -14.56
N GLY A 113 14.68 -8.04 -14.18
CA GLY A 113 14.22 -7.98 -12.77
C GLY A 113 13.58 -6.65 -12.36
N LEU A 114 13.55 -5.64 -13.24
CA LEU A 114 12.89 -4.36 -12.95
C LEU A 114 11.38 -4.56 -12.84
N VAL A 115 10.78 -4.04 -11.78
CA VAL A 115 9.34 -4.10 -11.53
C VAL A 115 8.78 -2.69 -11.42
N LEU A 116 7.77 -2.39 -12.23
CA LEU A 116 6.95 -1.19 -12.11
C LEU A 116 5.63 -1.58 -11.46
N SER A 117 5.13 -0.81 -10.49
CA SER A 117 3.84 -1.11 -9.86
C SER A 117 2.96 0.12 -9.70
N TYR A 118 1.66 -0.12 -9.65
CA TYR A 118 0.66 0.88 -9.38
C TYR A 118 -0.40 0.33 -8.44
N HIS A 119 -0.69 1.02 -7.33
CA HIS A 119 -1.73 0.66 -6.36
C HIS A 119 -2.74 1.79 -6.20
N LEU A 120 -4.01 1.41 -6.10
CA LEU A 120 -5.05 2.20 -5.46
C LEU A 120 -5.12 1.73 -4.01
N GLN A 121 -4.75 2.60 -3.08
CA GLN A 121 -4.65 2.28 -1.65
C GLN A 121 -5.61 3.13 -0.84
N HIS A 122 -6.35 2.50 0.07
CA HIS A 122 -7.15 3.15 1.09
C HIS A 122 -6.56 2.86 2.47
N ILE A 123 -6.44 3.87 3.33
CA ILE A 123 -6.13 3.70 4.75
C ILE A 123 -7.18 4.40 5.62
N SER A 124 -7.61 3.76 6.70
CA SER A 124 -8.55 4.33 7.68
C SER A 124 -8.46 3.58 9.01
N ASN A 125 -8.95 4.18 10.10
CA ASN A 125 -9.00 3.48 11.38
C ASN A 125 -10.20 2.51 11.46
N GLY A 126 -11.17 2.69 10.55
CA GLY A 126 -12.37 1.86 10.39
C GLY A 126 -13.23 1.71 11.65
N HIS A 127 -12.96 2.50 12.69
CA HIS A 127 -13.46 2.30 14.05
C HIS A 127 -13.31 0.87 14.59
N VAL A 128 -12.33 0.10 14.08
CA VAL A 128 -12.16 -1.32 14.44
C VAL A 128 -11.65 -1.44 15.87
N PHE A 129 -10.73 -0.56 16.25
CA PHE A 129 -10.12 -0.52 17.59
C PHE A 129 -10.49 0.74 18.38
N TYR A 130 -11.43 1.54 17.87
CA TYR A 130 -11.74 2.88 18.38
C TYR A 130 -13.25 3.11 18.46
N SER A 131 -13.68 4.05 19.30
CA SER A 131 -15.09 4.41 19.40
C SER A 131 -15.60 5.08 18.12
N GLN A 132 -16.92 5.11 17.93
CA GLN A 132 -17.59 5.80 16.82
C GLN A 132 -17.34 7.31 16.84
N ASP A 133 -17.08 7.89 18.01
CA ASP A 133 -16.77 9.32 18.15
C ASP A 133 -15.33 9.67 17.72
N THR A 134 -14.48 8.67 17.46
CA THR A 134 -13.10 8.90 17.02
C THR A 134 -13.10 9.32 15.54
N PRO A 135 -12.55 10.48 15.15
CA PRO A 135 -12.56 10.90 13.74
C PRO A 135 -11.93 9.86 12.81
N ASN A 136 -12.56 9.59 11.67
CA ASN A 136 -12.05 8.64 10.67
C ASN A 136 -12.22 9.20 9.25
N PRO A 137 -11.40 10.19 8.84
CA PRO A 137 -11.55 10.80 7.53
C PRO A 137 -11.09 9.89 6.39
N GLY A 138 -10.36 8.81 6.67
CA GLY A 138 -9.74 7.94 5.67
C GLY A 138 -8.73 8.68 4.77
N LEU A 139 -7.97 7.93 3.97
CA LEU A 139 -7.10 8.50 2.94
C LEU A 139 -6.96 7.50 1.79
N ASP A 140 -7.38 7.94 0.60
CA ASP A 140 -7.23 7.22 -0.66
C ASP A 140 -6.02 7.77 -1.42
N MET A 141 -5.18 6.89 -1.96
CA MET A 141 -3.92 7.22 -2.62
C MET A 141 -3.76 6.48 -3.94
N HIS A 142 -3.25 7.19 -4.95
CA HIS A 142 -2.58 6.61 -6.10
C HIS A 142 -1.12 6.40 -5.75
N MET A 143 -0.63 5.16 -5.80
CA MET A 143 0.76 4.83 -5.47
C MET A 143 1.47 4.23 -6.68
N PHE A 144 2.70 4.66 -6.95
CA PHE A 144 3.56 4.22 -8.04
C PHE A 144 4.88 3.70 -7.49
N GLY A 145 5.23 2.47 -7.85
CA GLY A 145 6.41 1.78 -7.36
C GLY A 145 7.41 1.46 -8.45
N VAL A 146 8.69 1.51 -8.07
CA VAL A 146 9.81 0.92 -8.82
C VAL A 146 10.59 0.04 -7.86
N SER A 147 10.79 -1.21 -8.22
CA SER A 147 11.54 -2.19 -7.43
C SER A 147 12.34 -3.15 -8.30
N TRP A 148 13.13 -3.99 -7.64
CA TRP A 148 13.88 -5.05 -8.28
C TRP A 148 13.45 -6.39 -7.70
N SER A 149 13.17 -7.36 -8.57
CA SER A 149 12.94 -8.76 -8.24
C SER A 149 14.25 -9.51 -8.37
N PHE A 150 14.64 -10.24 -7.32
CA PHE A 150 15.85 -11.06 -7.27
C PHE A 150 15.53 -12.54 -7.47
#